data_AF-Q8BGC1-F1
#
_entry.id   AF-Q8BGC1-F1
#
_cell.length_a   1.000
_cell.length_b   1.000
_cell.length_c   1.000
_cell.angle_alpha   90.00
_cell.angle_beta   90.00
_cell.angle_gamma   90.00
#
_symmetry.space_group_name_H-M   'P 1'
#
loop_
_entity.id
_entity.type
_entity.pdbx_description
1 polymer ?
#
loop_
_entity_poly.entity_id
_entity_poly.type
_entity_poly.pdbx_seq_one_letter_code
_entity_poly.pdbx_strand_id
1 'polypeptide(L)'
;MSDTGGDRARLRRYTKLPVWVVEDHQEVLPFIYRAIGSKHLPDSNISFLHLDSHPDLLIPVNMPADTVFDKEALFGELSIENWIMPAVYAGHFSQVIWLHPTWAQQIREGKHCFLVGKDISTTTIRVTSTDSYFLSDGLFVPEDQLENRRPLQLDVILVEPYTLCSKQDDSDSVSSTKKPKLALGSGESSAAADGHSCSEGRRGDAVTPRSDHACQEPSCSRSGGQQSQNTATAGAILDILKTGDAFVLDIDLDFFSVKNPFKEMFTQDEYKILQELYQFKKPDSNLPEDGLVDVVEARTHQLEDLEAVFADLCDGDSEETVQSWASNPGMESLVPLVQSLKKRMEVPDYEMVHQAGLTCDYSELPHHISTEEEIEYLIQSVYFLLKSLPKPTLVTIARSSLDDYCPPEQVDMIQGKVLDVLHSLYGTLDTHLVYSEESPLS
;
A
#
# COMPACT_ATOMS: atom_id res chain seq x y z
N MET A 1 37.89 -14.60 5.06
CA MET A 1 38.97 -14.08 4.21
C MET A 1 38.36 -13.56 2.92
N SER A 2 37.99 -12.29 2.93
CA SER A 2 37.80 -11.41 1.75
C SER A 2 37.46 -10.03 2.31
N ASP A 3 38.53 -9.37 2.77
CA ASP A 3 38.56 -7.96 3.07
C ASP A 3 38.25 -7.20 1.77
N THR A 4 37.01 -6.72 1.62
CA THR A 4 36.64 -5.79 0.54
C THR A 4 36.39 -4.43 1.17
N GLY A 5 37.50 -3.76 1.49
CA GLY A 5 37.54 -2.30 1.60
C GLY A 5 37.19 -1.70 0.23
N GLY A 6 35.90 -1.67 -0.09
CA GLY A 6 35.37 -0.92 -1.22
C GLY A 6 35.55 0.56 -0.96
N ASP A 7 36.29 1.21 -1.86
CA ASP A 7 36.46 2.65 -1.94
C ASP A 7 35.05 3.30 -1.94
N ARG A 8 34.58 3.83 -0.79
CA ARG A 8 33.30 4.55 -0.70
C ARG A 8 33.42 5.82 -1.54
N ALA A 9 33.22 5.67 -2.85
CA ALA A 9 33.15 6.77 -3.79
C ALA A 9 32.12 7.75 -3.24
N ARG A 10 32.51 9.01 -3.07
CA ARG A 10 31.62 10.02 -2.49
C ARG A 10 30.35 10.11 -3.33
N LEU A 11 29.21 9.79 -2.72
CA LEU A 11 27.90 9.95 -3.34
C LEU A 11 27.69 11.41 -3.75
N ARG A 12 27.05 11.59 -4.90
CA ARG A 12 26.60 12.88 -5.39
C ARG A 12 25.40 13.34 -4.57
N ARG A 13 25.13 14.63 -4.58
CA ARG A 13 23.98 15.23 -3.91
C ARG A 13 23.16 15.99 -4.94
N TYR A 14 21.86 15.80 -4.92
CA TYR A 14 20.95 16.64 -5.68
C TYR A 14 20.94 18.07 -5.11
N THR A 15 20.74 19.05 -5.98
CA THR A 15 20.59 20.46 -5.57
C THR A 15 19.23 20.73 -4.93
N LYS A 16 18.20 20.04 -5.42
CA LYS A 16 16.83 20.00 -4.92
C LYS A 16 16.42 18.55 -4.68
N LEU A 17 15.43 18.29 -3.84
CA LEU A 17 14.95 16.92 -3.61
C LEU A 17 14.16 16.45 -4.85
N PRO A 18 14.60 15.42 -5.58
CA PRO A 18 13.79 14.86 -6.65
C PRO A 18 12.57 14.14 -6.07
N VAL A 19 11.41 14.42 -6.66
CA VAL A 19 10.14 13.75 -6.38
C VAL A 19 9.58 13.25 -7.70
N TRP A 20 9.51 11.93 -7.89
CA TRP A 20 8.92 11.32 -9.08
C TRP A 20 7.52 10.83 -8.75
N VAL A 21 6.53 11.33 -9.48
CA VAL A 21 5.14 10.91 -9.36
C VAL A 21 4.79 10.08 -10.59
N VAL A 22 4.50 8.81 -10.38
CA VAL A 22 4.12 7.83 -11.42
C VAL A 22 2.65 7.45 -11.26
N GLU A 23 2.12 6.71 -12.23
CA GLU A 23 0.77 6.18 -12.12
C GLU A 23 0.81 4.83 -11.41
N ASP A 24 1.32 3.81 -12.09
CA ASP A 24 1.49 2.47 -11.55
C ASP A 24 2.73 2.39 -10.65
N HIS A 25 2.60 1.71 -9.53
CA HIS A 25 3.59 1.76 -8.46
C HIS A 25 4.97 1.20 -8.83
N GLN A 26 5.04 0.13 -9.62
CA GLN A 26 6.31 -0.45 -10.09
C GLN A 26 7.14 0.51 -10.95
N GLU A 27 6.52 1.53 -11.56
CA GLU A 27 7.19 2.52 -12.41
C GLU A 27 8.17 3.42 -11.63
N VAL A 28 8.13 3.39 -10.29
CA VAL A 28 9.10 4.10 -9.45
C VAL A 28 10.51 3.50 -9.56
N LEU A 29 10.61 2.19 -9.81
CA LEU A 29 11.87 1.44 -9.74
C LEU A 29 12.93 1.94 -10.75
N PRO A 30 12.60 2.23 -12.04
CA PRO A 30 13.51 2.88 -12.97
C PRO A 30 14.20 4.15 -12.43
N PHE A 31 13.50 4.96 -11.64
CA PHE A 31 14.05 6.21 -11.08
C PHE A 31 15.00 5.94 -9.91
N ILE A 32 14.72 4.92 -9.10
CA ILE A 32 15.61 4.43 -8.05
C ILE A 32 16.89 3.87 -8.70
N TYR A 33 16.77 3.03 -9.71
CA TYR A 33 17.92 2.45 -10.44
C TYR A 33 18.76 3.54 -11.12
N ARG A 34 18.12 4.59 -11.66
CA ARG A 34 18.82 5.78 -12.18
C ARG A 34 19.59 6.52 -11.09
N ALA A 35 19.02 6.66 -9.89
CA ALA A 35 19.70 7.30 -8.76
C ALA A 35 20.90 6.47 -8.26
N ILE A 36 20.83 5.14 -8.31
CA ILE A 36 21.96 4.22 -8.06
C ILE A 36 23.04 4.39 -9.14
N GLY A 37 22.68 4.25 -10.42
CA GLY A 37 23.62 4.34 -11.54
C GLY A 37 24.31 5.71 -11.67
N SER A 38 23.62 6.78 -11.27
CA SER A 38 24.18 8.14 -11.23
C SER A 38 24.95 8.47 -9.95
N LYS A 39 25.08 7.51 -9.03
CA LYS A 39 25.77 7.59 -7.73
C LYS A 39 25.20 8.63 -6.77
N HIS A 40 23.90 8.87 -6.80
CA HIS A 40 23.19 9.62 -5.76
C HIS A 40 22.75 8.70 -4.62
N LEU A 41 22.33 7.48 -4.96
CA LEU A 41 22.20 6.36 -4.03
C LEU A 41 23.45 5.45 -4.10
N PRO A 42 23.82 4.75 -3.01
CA PRO A 42 24.80 3.68 -3.06
C PRO A 42 24.26 2.48 -3.88
N ASP A 43 25.12 1.52 -4.20
CA ASP A 43 24.72 0.29 -4.90
C ASP A 43 24.14 -0.79 -3.98
N SER A 44 24.23 -0.62 -2.66
CA SER A 44 23.79 -1.56 -1.63
C SER A 44 23.50 -0.84 -0.32
N ASN A 45 22.84 -1.54 0.61
CA ASN A 45 22.50 -1.05 1.96
C ASN A 45 21.67 0.24 1.97
N ILE A 46 20.73 0.36 1.02
CA ILE A 46 19.73 1.42 0.99
C ILE A 46 18.58 1.01 1.93
N SER A 47 18.14 1.92 2.79
CA SER A 47 16.88 1.77 3.55
C SER A 47 15.72 2.28 2.69
N PHE A 48 14.64 1.51 2.62
CA PHE A 48 13.44 1.84 1.85
C PHE A 48 12.28 2.08 2.82
N LEU A 49 11.79 3.32 2.89
CA LEU A 49 10.69 3.71 3.78
C LEU A 49 9.42 3.83 2.93
N HIS A 50 8.48 2.91 3.12
CA HIS A 50 7.31 2.69 2.27
C HIS A 50 6.02 3.08 3.00
N LEU A 51 5.25 4.04 2.49
CA LEU A 51 3.92 4.39 3.01
C LEU A 51 2.86 3.90 2.03
N ASP A 52 2.07 2.92 2.45
CA ASP A 52 1.14 2.23 1.55
C ASP A 52 0.06 1.47 2.33
N SER A 53 -1.11 1.27 1.72
CA SER A 53 -2.10 0.31 2.22
C SER A 53 -1.71 -1.15 1.96
N HIS A 54 -0.77 -1.43 1.07
CA HIS A 54 -0.29 -2.74 0.65
C HIS A 54 1.22 -2.90 0.90
N PRO A 55 1.75 -4.12 1.14
CA PRO A 55 3.19 -4.30 1.35
C PRO A 55 4.04 -4.19 0.08
N ASP A 56 3.50 -4.63 -1.06
CA ASP A 56 4.17 -4.80 -2.37
C ASP A 56 5.46 -5.64 -2.33
N LEU A 57 5.44 -6.61 -1.41
CA LEU A 57 6.52 -7.54 -1.16
C LEU A 57 6.30 -8.91 -1.81
N LEU A 58 5.37 -9.07 -2.76
CA LEU A 58 5.29 -10.31 -3.52
C LEU A 58 6.45 -10.43 -4.49
N ILE A 59 6.51 -11.55 -5.20
CA ILE A 59 7.55 -11.89 -6.16
C ILE A 59 6.86 -12.47 -7.40
N PRO A 60 7.26 -12.10 -8.62
CA PRO A 60 6.76 -12.77 -9.82
C PRO A 60 7.15 -14.26 -9.79
N VAL A 61 6.19 -15.14 -9.48
CA VAL A 61 6.45 -16.55 -9.10
C VAL A 61 7.19 -17.36 -10.16
N ASN A 62 7.01 -16.98 -11.43
CA ASN A 62 7.55 -17.63 -12.62
C ASN A 62 8.80 -16.96 -13.19
N MET A 63 9.19 -15.78 -12.69
CA MET A 63 10.36 -15.05 -13.20
C MET A 63 11.66 -15.74 -12.74
N PRO A 64 12.55 -16.14 -13.66
CA PRO A 64 13.87 -16.63 -13.30
C PRO A 64 14.63 -15.57 -12.49
N ALA A 65 15.28 -15.96 -11.39
CA ALA A 65 15.94 -15.00 -10.50
C ALA A 65 17.04 -14.19 -11.20
N ASP A 66 17.68 -14.76 -12.22
CA ASP A 66 18.76 -14.09 -12.96
C ASP A 66 18.23 -12.93 -13.84
N THR A 67 16.92 -12.87 -14.12
CA THR A 67 16.26 -11.76 -14.84
C THR A 67 16.47 -10.43 -14.14
N VAL A 68 16.60 -10.42 -12.80
CA VAL A 68 16.85 -9.21 -11.99
C VAL A 68 18.09 -8.42 -12.43
N PHE A 69 19.07 -9.09 -13.04
CA PHE A 69 20.31 -8.45 -13.50
C PHE A 69 20.24 -7.93 -14.94
N ASP A 70 19.12 -8.13 -15.63
CA ASP A 70 18.77 -7.46 -16.89
C ASP A 70 17.62 -6.48 -16.62
N LYS A 71 17.94 -5.19 -16.52
CA LYS A 71 16.98 -4.13 -16.21
C LYS A 71 15.75 -4.12 -17.15
N GLU A 72 15.93 -4.42 -18.44
CA GLU A 72 14.86 -4.28 -19.44
C GLU A 72 13.93 -5.48 -19.36
N ALA A 73 14.48 -6.67 -19.15
CA ALA A 73 13.69 -7.86 -18.87
C ALA A 73 12.99 -7.75 -17.51
N LEU A 74 13.70 -7.33 -16.47
CA LEU A 74 13.15 -7.14 -15.12
C LEU A 74 11.91 -6.24 -15.17
N PHE A 75 12.02 -5.03 -15.73
CA PHE A 75 10.89 -4.08 -15.73
C PHE A 75 9.66 -4.60 -16.48
N GLY A 76 9.82 -5.53 -17.42
CA GLY A 76 8.69 -6.16 -18.11
C GLY A 76 7.98 -7.26 -17.30
N GLU A 77 8.58 -7.72 -16.20
CA GLU A 77 8.06 -8.79 -15.34
C GLU A 77 7.47 -8.24 -14.02
N LEU A 78 7.53 -6.93 -13.80
CA LEU A 78 7.04 -6.30 -12.57
C LEU A 78 5.60 -5.81 -12.71
N SER A 79 4.88 -5.87 -11.61
CA SER A 79 3.57 -5.24 -11.40
C SER A 79 3.52 -4.59 -10.03
N ILE A 80 2.42 -3.88 -9.75
CA ILE A 80 2.22 -3.04 -8.58
C ILE A 80 2.52 -3.76 -7.26
N GLU A 81 2.29 -5.07 -7.16
CA GLU A 81 2.38 -5.83 -5.92
C GLU A 81 3.72 -6.55 -5.67
N ASN A 82 4.63 -6.56 -6.66
CA ASN A 82 5.80 -7.47 -6.64
C ASN A 82 7.16 -6.82 -6.98
N TRP A 83 7.23 -5.49 -7.03
CA TRP A 83 8.39 -4.77 -7.55
C TRP A 83 9.53 -4.56 -6.54
N ILE A 84 9.25 -4.59 -5.23
CA ILE A 84 10.24 -4.31 -4.16
C ILE A 84 11.22 -5.47 -3.99
N MET A 85 10.73 -6.71 -3.93
CA MET A 85 11.55 -7.89 -3.63
C MET A 85 12.63 -8.21 -4.66
N PRO A 86 12.42 -8.02 -5.97
CA PRO A 86 13.49 -8.08 -6.96
C PRO A 86 14.65 -7.11 -6.66
N ALA A 87 14.38 -5.90 -6.18
CA ALA A 87 15.44 -4.94 -5.79
C ALA A 87 16.18 -5.36 -4.50
N VAL A 88 15.50 -6.06 -3.58
CA VAL A 88 16.14 -6.71 -2.42
C VAL A 88 17.07 -7.84 -2.88
N TYR A 89 16.61 -8.71 -3.78
CA TYR A 89 17.42 -9.80 -4.33
C TYR A 89 18.63 -9.28 -5.12
N ALA A 90 18.48 -8.18 -5.86
CA ALA A 90 19.59 -7.47 -6.51
C ALA A 90 20.66 -6.98 -5.50
N GLY A 91 20.30 -6.85 -4.21
CA GLY A 91 21.17 -6.41 -3.13
C GLY A 91 21.14 -4.90 -2.87
N HIS A 92 20.19 -4.17 -3.47
CA HIS A 92 20.07 -2.72 -3.31
C HIS A 92 19.45 -2.36 -1.96
N PHE A 93 18.30 -2.96 -1.65
CA PHE A 93 17.59 -2.78 -0.38
C PHE A 93 18.01 -3.85 0.63
N SER A 94 18.46 -3.43 1.81
CA SER A 94 18.72 -4.33 2.95
C SER A 94 17.68 -4.19 4.07
N GLN A 95 16.94 -3.08 4.03
CA GLN A 95 15.94 -2.71 5.02
C GLN A 95 14.74 -2.12 4.33
N VAL A 96 13.56 -2.68 4.59
CA VAL A 96 12.27 -2.13 4.19
C VAL A 96 11.51 -1.80 5.46
N ILE A 97 11.00 -0.57 5.55
CA ILE A 97 10.17 -0.11 6.65
C ILE A 97 8.79 0.17 6.04
N TRP A 98 7.83 -0.72 6.27
CA TRP A 98 6.47 -0.55 5.79
C TRP A 98 5.64 0.16 6.86
N LEU A 99 5.25 1.39 6.53
CA LEU A 99 4.35 2.22 7.32
C LEU A 99 2.94 2.06 6.76
N HIS A 100 2.07 1.46 7.55
CA HIS A 100 0.73 1.09 7.09
C HIS A 100 -0.36 1.77 7.92
N PRO A 101 -1.52 2.07 7.32
CA PRO A 101 -2.67 2.63 8.03
C PRO A 101 -3.42 1.54 8.82
N THR A 102 -4.40 1.95 9.63
CA THR A 102 -5.13 1.05 10.56
C THR A 102 -5.94 -0.06 9.88
N TRP A 103 -6.24 0.09 8.58
CA TRP A 103 -7.01 -0.87 7.79
C TRP A 103 -6.15 -1.90 7.06
N ALA A 104 -4.83 -1.68 6.98
CA ALA A 104 -3.89 -2.59 6.32
C ALA A 104 -3.33 -3.58 7.35
N GLN A 105 -3.62 -4.88 7.19
CA GLN A 105 -3.27 -5.93 8.17
C GLN A 105 -2.69 -7.20 7.50
N GLN A 106 -2.17 -7.07 6.28
CA GLN A 106 -1.66 -8.22 5.50
C GLN A 106 -0.46 -8.90 6.18
N ILE A 107 0.45 -8.11 6.77
CA ILE A 107 1.62 -8.59 7.53
C ILE A 107 1.50 -8.08 8.97
N ARG A 108 1.88 -8.93 9.93
CA ARG A 108 1.84 -8.59 11.36
C ARG A 108 2.86 -7.49 11.69
N GLU A 109 2.48 -6.56 12.56
CA GLU A 109 3.38 -5.50 13.04
C GLU A 109 4.58 -6.04 13.80
N GLY A 110 5.73 -5.39 13.62
CA GLY A 110 7.00 -5.76 14.25
C GLY A 110 8.14 -5.95 13.26
N LYS A 111 9.23 -6.50 13.77
CA LYS A 111 10.45 -6.75 13.01
C LYS A 111 10.50 -8.18 12.52
N HIS A 112 10.67 -8.34 11.21
CA HIS A 112 10.81 -9.61 10.51
C HIS A 112 12.18 -9.66 9.85
N CYS A 113 12.90 -10.76 10.06
CA CYS A 113 14.21 -10.98 9.46
C CYS A 113 14.18 -12.31 8.71
N PHE A 114 14.41 -12.27 7.40
CA PHE A 114 14.43 -13.46 6.56
C PHE A 114 15.40 -13.29 5.40
N LEU A 115 15.62 -14.36 4.66
CA LEU A 115 16.50 -14.37 3.50
C LEU A 115 15.66 -14.36 2.23
N VAL A 116 16.14 -13.62 1.24
CA VAL A 116 15.66 -13.62 -0.15
C VAL A 116 16.74 -14.28 -0.99
N GLY A 117 16.39 -15.26 -1.81
CA GLY A 117 17.37 -16.00 -2.57
C GLY A 117 16.78 -16.64 -3.82
N LYS A 118 17.65 -17.23 -4.62
CA LYS A 118 17.26 -18.06 -5.74
C LYS A 118 17.05 -19.48 -5.23
N ASP A 119 15.88 -20.04 -5.47
CA ASP A 119 15.61 -21.44 -5.16
C ASP A 119 16.40 -22.35 -6.12
N ILE A 120 17.09 -23.35 -5.57
CA ILE A 120 17.90 -24.31 -6.31
C ILE A 120 17.03 -25.14 -7.26
N SER A 121 15.78 -25.42 -6.88
CA SER A 121 14.91 -26.32 -7.65
C SER A 121 14.22 -25.62 -8.82
N THR A 122 13.62 -24.45 -8.59
CA THR A 122 12.83 -23.71 -9.58
C THR A 122 13.63 -22.63 -10.30
N THR A 123 14.79 -22.22 -9.78
CA THR A 123 15.63 -21.10 -10.27
C THR A 123 14.99 -19.71 -10.17
N THR A 124 13.84 -19.60 -9.50
CA THR A 124 13.08 -18.36 -9.26
C THR A 124 13.43 -17.76 -7.89
N ILE A 125 12.97 -16.54 -7.61
CA ILE A 125 13.20 -15.91 -6.30
C ILE A 125 12.21 -16.47 -5.28
N ARG A 126 12.69 -16.82 -4.09
CA ARG A 126 11.91 -17.30 -2.95
C ARG A 126 12.44 -16.70 -1.65
N VAL A 127 11.68 -16.85 -0.56
CA VAL A 127 12.01 -16.31 0.76
C VAL A 127 11.99 -17.38 1.85
N THR A 128 12.66 -17.11 2.97
CA THR A 128 12.57 -17.96 4.17
C THR A 128 11.54 -17.43 5.19
N SER A 129 10.73 -16.44 4.84
CA SER A 129 9.73 -15.89 5.76
C SER A 129 8.57 -16.86 5.95
N THR A 130 8.15 -17.04 7.20
CA THR A 130 7.01 -17.88 7.57
C THR A 130 5.74 -17.08 7.82
N ASP A 131 5.73 -15.78 7.48
CA ASP A 131 4.50 -14.98 7.51
C ASP A 131 3.50 -15.50 6.49
N SER A 132 2.21 -15.52 6.87
CA SER A 132 1.14 -16.03 6.00
C SER A 132 1.10 -15.34 4.64
N TYR A 133 1.54 -14.07 4.55
CA TYR A 133 1.66 -13.30 3.33
C TYR A 133 2.55 -13.94 2.26
N PHE A 134 3.63 -14.63 2.66
CA PHE A 134 4.51 -15.33 1.71
C PHE A 134 4.09 -16.79 1.53
N LEU A 135 3.46 -17.39 2.54
CA LEU A 135 3.00 -18.78 2.49
C LEU A 135 1.79 -18.94 1.56
N SER A 136 0.88 -17.96 1.54
CA SER A 136 -0.30 -17.93 0.67
C SER A 136 0.04 -17.96 -0.81
N ASP A 137 1.16 -17.34 -1.18
CA ASP A 137 1.63 -17.20 -2.56
C ASP A 137 2.70 -18.25 -2.93
N GLY A 138 2.91 -19.24 -2.06
CA GLY A 138 3.86 -20.32 -2.31
C GLY A 138 5.33 -19.88 -2.39
N LEU A 139 5.68 -18.76 -1.74
CA LEU A 139 7.00 -18.13 -1.86
C LEU A 139 8.03 -18.66 -0.85
N PHE A 140 7.61 -19.42 0.16
CA PHE A 140 8.49 -19.95 1.18
C PHE A 140 9.28 -21.16 0.71
N VAL A 141 10.58 -21.17 0.99
CA VAL A 141 11.44 -22.36 0.94
C VAL A 141 12.39 -22.39 2.14
N PRO A 142 12.84 -23.57 2.59
CA PRO A 142 13.88 -23.68 3.61
C PRO A 142 15.18 -23.01 3.19
N GLU A 143 15.96 -22.52 4.16
CA GLU A 143 17.21 -21.80 3.89
C GLU A 143 18.21 -22.62 3.06
N ASP A 144 18.28 -23.94 3.26
CA ASP A 144 19.20 -24.82 2.55
C ASP A 144 18.87 -25.01 1.06
N GLN A 145 17.65 -24.66 0.64
CA GLN A 145 17.21 -24.64 -0.76
C GLN A 145 17.52 -23.31 -1.46
N LEU A 146 18.02 -22.29 -0.75
CA LEU A 146 18.38 -21.00 -1.33
C LEU A 146 19.86 -20.87 -1.67
N GLU A 147 20.15 -20.35 -2.85
CA GLU A 147 21.45 -19.80 -3.25
C GLU A 147 21.39 -18.26 -3.40
N ASN A 148 22.57 -17.61 -3.51
CA ASN A 148 22.72 -16.15 -3.67
C ASN A 148 21.98 -15.28 -2.63
N ARG A 149 21.84 -15.79 -1.41
CA ARG A 149 21.04 -15.22 -0.32
C ARG A 149 21.34 -13.74 -0.06
N ARG A 150 20.29 -12.96 0.20
CA ARG A 150 20.31 -11.58 0.68
C ARG A 150 19.48 -11.50 1.96
N PRO A 151 20.06 -11.03 3.09
CA PRO A 151 19.27 -10.79 4.28
C PRO A 151 18.42 -9.54 4.09
N LEU A 152 17.14 -9.64 4.45
CA LEU A 152 16.22 -8.52 4.54
C LEU A 152 15.75 -8.35 5.98
N GLN A 153 15.77 -7.10 6.45
CA GLN A 153 15.03 -6.69 7.64
C GLN A 153 13.79 -5.91 7.17
N LEU A 154 12.62 -6.43 7.49
CA LEU A 154 11.33 -5.77 7.29
C LEU A 154 10.82 -5.28 8.65
N ASP A 155 10.58 -3.98 8.80
CA ASP A 155 9.92 -3.40 9.96
C ASP A 155 8.52 -2.93 9.57
N VAL A 156 7.48 -3.58 10.10
CA VAL A 156 6.08 -3.27 9.85
C VAL A 156 5.54 -2.43 11.00
N ILE A 157 5.12 -1.20 10.70
CA ILE A 157 4.83 -0.17 11.69
C ILE A 157 3.49 0.51 11.36
N LEU A 158 2.55 0.41 12.30
CA LEU A 158 1.27 1.11 12.23
C LEU A 158 1.44 2.62 12.36
N VAL A 159 0.78 3.37 11.46
CA VAL A 159 0.62 4.82 11.56
C VAL A 159 -0.81 5.15 11.99
N GLU A 160 -0.96 5.65 13.21
CA GLU A 160 -2.26 6.09 13.71
C GLU A 160 -2.62 7.51 13.17
N PRO A 161 -3.86 7.75 12.71
CA PRO A 161 -4.32 9.07 12.30
C PRO A 161 -4.25 10.08 13.45
N TYR A 162 -3.77 11.29 13.18
CA TYR A 162 -3.70 12.35 14.19
C TYR A 162 -5.09 12.67 14.74
N THR A 163 -5.29 12.64 16.07
CA THR A 163 -6.58 13.04 16.67
C THR A 163 -6.44 14.38 17.39
N LEU A 164 -7.31 15.33 17.03
CA LEU A 164 -7.54 16.51 17.86
C LEU A 164 -8.42 16.08 19.05
N CYS A 165 -7.92 16.16 20.29
CA CYS A 165 -8.80 16.01 21.45
C CYS A 165 -9.94 17.03 21.37
N SER A 166 -11.13 16.60 20.98
CA SER A 166 -12.36 17.39 21.07
C SER A 166 -12.58 17.74 22.54
N LYS A 167 -12.71 19.02 22.85
CA LYS A 167 -13.01 19.51 24.20
C LYS A 167 -14.24 18.79 24.74
N GLN A 168 -14.07 18.11 25.86
CA GLN A 168 -15.17 17.90 26.80
C GLN A 168 -15.68 19.28 27.20
N ASP A 169 -16.97 19.52 27.03
CA ASP A 169 -17.71 20.63 27.62
C ASP A 169 -17.63 20.53 29.16
N ASP A 170 -16.52 20.97 29.74
CA ASP A 170 -16.46 21.31 31.15
C ASP A 170 -17.02 22.72 31.32
N SER A 171 -18.35 22.83 31.25
CA SER A 171 -19.07 23.92 31.87
C SER A 171 -19.16 23.68 33.38
N ASP A 172 -18.01 23.55 34.05
CA ASP A 172 -17.92 23.62 35.51
C ASP A 172 -17.83 25.11 35.92
N SER A 173 -18.95 25.81 35.70
CA SER A 173 -19.16 27.12 36.34
C SER A 173 -19.58 26.89 37.79
N VAL A 174 -18.58 26.99 38.67
CA VAL A 174 -18.73 27.18 40.10
C VAL A 174 -19.64 28.37 40.40
N SER A 175 -20.82 28.16 40.99
CA SER A 175 -21.33 29.00 42.11
C SER A 175 -22.70 28.56 42.68
N SER A 176 -22.71 28.41 44.01
CA SER A 176 -23.83 28.66 44.94
C SER A 176 -25.11 27.80 44.93
N THR A 177 -25.12 26.80 45.82
CA THR A 177 -26.13 26.59 46.90
C THR A 177 -27.63 26.79 46.61
N LYS A 178 -28.38 25.69 46.42
CA LYS A 178 -29.44 25.17 47.35
C LYS A 178 -30.35 24.10 46.69
N LYS A 179 -30.42 22.95 47.38
CA LYS A 179 -31.36 21.79 47.40
C LYS A 179 -32.52 21.65 46.37
N PRO A 180 -32.77 20.41 45.88
CA PRO A 180 -33.77 20.11 44.83
C PRO A 180 -35.13 19.58 45.37
N LYS A 181 -36.21 19.75 44.59
CA LYS A 181 -37.39 18.86 44.61
C LYS A 181 -38.27 18.96 43.34
N LEU A 182 -38.27 17.88 42.55
CA LEU A 182 -39.34 17.22 41.76
C LEU A 182 -40.63 18.00 41.40
N ALA A 183 -40.98 18.07 40.10
CA ALA A 183 -42.13 17.35 39.48
C ALA A 183 -42.51 17.90 38.07
N LEU A 184 -42.72 16.94 37.14
CA LEU A 184 -43.59 16.89 35.95
C LEU A 184 -44.21 18.16 35.34
N GLY A 185 -44.19 18.24 34.00
CA GLY A 185 -45.21 18.95 33.21
C GLY A 185 -44.86 19.18 31.74
N SER A 186 -45.55 18.46 30.85
CA SER A 186 -45.57 18.50 29.38
C SER A 186 -46.19 19.77 28.77
N GLY A 187 -45.87 20.05 27.50
CA GLY A 187 -46.64 20.92 26.57
C GLY A 187 -45.70 21.76 25.68
N GLU A 188 -45.42 21.36 24.44
CA GLU A 188 -46.19 21.60 23.20
C GLU A 188 -46.03 23.00 22.56
N SER A 189 -45.46 22.98 21.35
CA SER A 189 -45.96 23.63 20.11
C SER A 189 -45.46 25.02 19.67
N SER A 190 -44.92 25.03 18.43
CA SER A 190 -45.23 25.95 17.31
C SER A 190 -44.79 27.42 17.41
N ALA A 191 -44.44 28.18 16.36
CA ALA A 191 -44.03 28.04 14.96
C ALA A 191 -43.95 29.50 14.40
N ALA A 192 -43.37 29.67 13.20
CA ALA A 192 -43.45 30.84 12.31
C ALA A 192 -42.53 32.04 12.65
N ALA A 193 -41.96 32.79 11.71
CA ALA A 193 -42.42 33.07 10.35
C ALA A 193 -41.31 33.55 9.38
N ASP A 194 -41.68 33.53 8.10
CA ASP A 194 -40.99 33.79 6.85
C ASP A 194 -40.44 35.21 6.60
N GLY A 195 -39.58 35.33 5.58
CA GLY A 195 -39.26 36.60 4.91
C GLY A 195 -38.46 36.46 3.60
N HIS A 196 -39.18 36.46 2.46
CA HIS A 196 -38.75 36.50 1.05
C HIS A 196 -37.73 37.61 0.68
N SER A 197 -36.69 37.35 -0.13
CA SER A 197 -36.57 37.34 -1.63
C SER A 197 -36.62 38.69 -2.35
N CYS A 198 -35.56 39.03 -3.13
CA CYS A 198 -35.60 39.32 -4.59
C CYS A 198 -34.44 40.19 -5.15
N SER A 199 -33.88 39.70 -6.28
CA SER A 199 -33.48 40.38 -7.54
C SER A 199 -32.18 41.21 -7.69
N GLU A 200 -31.25 40.60 -8.45
CA GLU A 200 -30.54 41.02 -9.69
C GLU A 200 -30.05 42.46 -9.95
N GLY A 201 -28.81 42.58 -10.45
CA GLY A 201 -28.31 43.81 -11.09
C GLY A 201 -26.83 43.88 -11.51
N ARG A 202 -26.43 43.11 -12.55
CA ARG A 202 -25.42 43.35 -13.62
C ARG A 202 -24.14 44.22 -13.44
N ARG A 203 -23.03 43.58 -13.88
CA ARG A 203 -21.87 44.02 -14.72
C ARG A 203 -20.81 45.01 -14.19
N GLY A 204 -19.54 44.58 -14.31
CA GLY A 204 -18.37 45.45 -14.51
C GLY A 204 -17.04 44.80 -14.13
N ASP A 205 -16.18 44.54 -15.13
CA ASP A 205 -14.86 43.91 -15.05
C ASP A 205 -13.84 44.63 -14.14
N ALA A 206 -12.99 43.87 -13.43
CA ALA A 206 -11.61 44.26 -13.12
C ALA A 206 -10.78 43.09 -12.58
N VAL A 207 -9.58 42.93 -13.16
CA VAL A 207 -8.50 41.98 -12.86
C VAL A 207 -7.86 42.24 -11.49
N THR A 208 -7.64 41.22 -10.67
CA THR A 208 -6.57 41.20 -9.64
C THR A 208 -6.22 39.75 -9.26
N PRO A 209 -4.93 39.37 -9.13
CA PRO A 209 -4.51 38.00 -8.85
C PRO A 209 -4.09 37.75 -7.38
N ARG A 210 -3.95 36.46 -7.05
CA ARG A 210 -3.28 35.83 -5.89
C ARG A 210 -4.02 35.73 -4.56
N SER A 211 -4.24 34.49 -4.12
CA SER A 211 -4.15 34.09 -2.71
C SER A 211 -3.31 32.82 -2.62
N ASP A 212 -2.06 32.97 -2.18
CA ASP A 212 -1.18 31.87 -1.79
C ASP A 212 -1.70 31.30 -0.45
N HIS A 213 -2.41 30.17 -0.49
CA HIS A 213 -2.69 29.36 0.70
C HIS A 213 -1.54 28.38 0.91
N ALA A 214 -0.43 28.86 1.48
CA ALA A 214 0.61 27.99 2.02
C ALA A 214 0.17 27.47 3.40
N CYS A 215 0.24 26.16 3.60
CA CYS A 215 -0.03 25.45 4.86
C CYS A 215 0.61 26.20 6.04
N GLN A 216 -0.23 26.82 6.88
CA GLN A 216 0.21 27.38 8.14
C GLN A 216 0.62 26.21 9.06
N GLU A 217 1.83 26.29 9.65
CA GLU A 217 2.19 25.40 10.76
C GLU A 217 1.04 25.42 11.79
N PRO A 218 0.43 24.28 12.13
CA PRO A 218 -0.66 24.28 13.08
C PRO A 218 -0.11 24.66 14.46
N SER A 219 -0.42 25.88 14.89
CA SER A 219 -0.09 26.38 16.22
C SER A 219 -1.00 25.72 17.25
N CYS A 220 -0.69 24.48 17.65
CA CYS A 220 -1.38 23.80 18.74
C CYS A 220 -0.39 23.16 19.70
N SER A 221 0.01 23.95 20.69
CA SER A 221 0.67 23.47 21.90
C SER A 221 -0.38 22.89 22.85
N ARG A 222 -0.68 21.59 22.72
CA ARG A 222 -1.22 20.65 23.75
C ARG A 222 -1.75 19.35 23.10
N SER A 223 -0.86 18.42 22.71
CA SER A 223 -1.22 17.08 22.22
C SER A 223 -0.24 16.01 22.75
N GLY A 224 -0.05 15.98 24.08
CA GLY A 224 1.05 15.25 24.72
C GLY A 224 1.04 13.71 24.54
N GLY A 225 -0.13 13.09 24.36
CA GLY A 225 -0.22 11.63 24.18
C GLY A 225 0.21 11.17 22.79
N GLN A 226 -0.35 11.79 21.75
CA GLN A 226 -0.14 11.35 20.37
C GLN A 226 1.16 11.87 19.76
N GLN A 227 1.63 13.04 20.20
CA GLN A 227 3.02 13.43 19.95
C GLN A 227 3.98 12.39 20.55
N SER A 228 3.67 11.80 21.71
CA SER A 228 4.53 10.76 22.31
C SER A 228 4.61 9.50 21.45
N GLN A 229 3.51 9.01 20.89
CA GLN A 229 3.52 7.85 20.00
C GLN A 229 4.28 8.14 18.70
N ASN A 230 3.97 9.24 18.01
CA ASN A 230 4.69 9.63 16.78
C ASN A 230 6.19 9.84 17.04
N THR A 231 6.58 10.36 18.21
CA THR A 231 8.00 10.47 18.58
C THR A 231 8.66 9.12 18.86
N ALA A 232 7.94 8.15 19.42
CA ALA A 232 8.45 6.80 19.64
C ALA A 232 8.63 6.07 18.31
N THR A 233 7.63 6.14 17.43
CA THR A 233 7.68 5.60 16.07
C THR A 233 8.81 6.23 15.26
N ALA A 234 8.92 7.56 15.25
CA ALA A 234 10.03 8.27 14.62
C ALA A 234 11.39 7.85 15.20
N GLY A 235 11.48 7.65 16.51
CA GLY A 235 12.70 7.17 17.17
C GLY A 235 13.14 5.80 16.67
N ALA A 236 12.20 4.85 16.57
CA ALA A 236 12.48 3.52 16.03
C ALA A 236 12.93 3.58 14.56
N ILE A 237 12.22 4.35 13.72
CA ILE A 237 12.58 4.54 12.31
C ILE A 237 13.96 5.18 12.18
N LEU A 238 14.27 6.21 12.98
CA LEU A 238 15.58 6.85 13.00
C LEU A 238 16.71 5.87 13.33
N ASP A 239 16.48 4.94 14.26
CA ASP A 239 17.48 3.95 14.63
C ASP A 239 17.73 2.94 13.50
N ILE A 240 16.68 2.58 12.74
CA ILE A 240 16.82 1.75 11.54
C ILE A 240 17.57 2.54 10.44
N LEU A 241 17.12 3.75 10.10
CA LEU A 241 17.72 4.58 9.05
C LEU A 241 19.20 4.91 9.29
N LYS A 242 19.67 4.96 10.54
CA LYS A 242 21.10 5.15 10.88
C LYS A 242 22.00 4.00 10.42
N THR A 243 21.43 2.82 10.17
CA THR A 243 22.19 1.64 9.76
C THR A 243 22.29 1.50 8.23
N GLY A 244 21.42 2.19 7.48
CA GLY A 244 21.52 2.36 6.04
C GLY A 244 22.50 3.45 5.63
N ASP A 245 22.99 3.39 4.40
CA ASP A 245 23.92 4.40 3.84
C ASP A 245 23.20 5.57 3.16
N ALA A 246 21.96 5.35 2.74
CA ALA A 246 21.01 6.34 2.23
C ALA A 246 19.60 5.76 2.38
N PHE A 247 18.58 6.60 2.23
CA PHE A 247 17.21 6.11 2.18
C PHE A 247 16.37 6.78 1.10
N VAL A 248 15.43 5.99 0.58
CA VAL A 248 14.35 6.39 -0.33
C VAL A 248 13.06 6.48 0.47
N LEU A 249 12.29 7.53 0.26
CA LEU A 249 10.94 7.67 0.77
C LEU A 249 9.98 7.37 -0.37
N ASP A 250 9.17 6.33 -0.22
CA ASP A 250 8.12 5.95 -1.16
C ASP A 250 6.75 6.17 -0.51
N ILE A 251 5.81 6.70 -1.30
CA ILE A 251 4.47 7.05 -0.85
C ILE A 251 3.49 6.61 -1.93
N ASP A 252 2.75 5.53 -1.71
CA ASP A 252 1.52 5.31 -2.44
C ASP A 252 0.41 6.20 -1.87
N LEU A 253 -0.38 6.82 -2.74
CA LEU A 253 -1.48 7.68 -2.31
C LEU A 253 -2.63 6.87 -1.68
N ASP A 254 -2.72 5.57 -1.96
CA ASP A 254 -3.73 4.71 -1.36
C ASP A 254 -3.54 4.54 0.16
N PHE A 255 -2.35 4.87 0.71
CA PHE A 255 -2.09 4.94 2.14
C PHE A 255 -3.10 5.86 2.86
N PHE A 256 -3.56 6.91 2.17
CA PHE A 256 -4.48 7.91 2.73
C PHE A 256 -5.95 7.54 2.51
N SER A 257 -6.25 6.76 1.47
CA SER A 257 -7.60 6.30 1.14
C SER A 257 -7.48 5.17 0.13
N VAL A 258 -8.02 3.99 0.47
CA VAL A 258 -7.86 2.79 -0.35
C VAL A 258 -9.21 2.17 -0.68
N LYS A 259 -9.32 1.63 -1.88
CA LYS A 259 -10.49 0.92 -2.38
C LYS A 259 -10.04 -0.42 -2.92
N ASN A 260 -10.63 -1.50 -2.42
CA ASN A 260 -10.59 -2.79 -3.12
C ASN A 260 -11.49 -2.73 -4.37
N PRO A 261 -10.93 -2.72 -5.60
CA PRO A 261 -11.71 -2.60 -6.84
C PRO A 261 -12.61 -3.83 -7.10
N PHE A 262 -12.20 -5.02 -6.67
CA PHE A 262 -12.95 -6.26 -6.89
C PHE A 262 -14.31 -6.28 -6.16
N LYS A 263 -14.44 -5.55 -5.05
CA LYS A 263 -15.73 -5.41 -4.34
C LYS A 263 -16.82 -4.70 -5.14
N GLU A 264 -16.44 -3.86 -6.10
CA GLU A 264 -17.39 -3.21 -7.00
C GLU A 264 -17.63 -4.01 -8.27
N MET A 265 -16.60 -4.75 -8.71
CA MET A 265 -16.66 -5.55 -9.93
C MET A 265 -17.55 -6.79 -9.78
N PHE A 266 -17.49 -7.46 -8.62
CA PHE A 266 -18.22 -8.70 -8.35
C PHE A 266 -19.35 -8.50 -7.35
N THR A 267 -20.41 -9.31 -7.51
CA THR A 267 -21.47 -9.36 -6.48
C THR A 267 -20.95 -10.00 -5.20
N GLN A 268 -21.61 -9.74 -4.07
CA GLN A 268 -21.26 -10.36 -2.78
C GLN A 268 -21.27 -11.90 -2.84
N ASP A 269 -22.19 -12.49 -3.61
CA ASP A 269 -22.28 -13.94 -3.78
C ASP A 269 -21.13 -14.48 -4.65
N GLU A 270 -20.79 -13.82 -5.76
CA GLU A 270 -19.65 -14.18 -6.61
C GLU A 270 -18.33 -14.08 -5.83
N TYR A 271 -18.14 -12.99 -5.09
CA TYR A 271 -16.96 -12.77 -4.27
C TYR A 271 -16.81 -13.82 -3.17
N LYS A 272 -17.92 -14.23 -2.54
CA LYS A 272 -17.92 -15.32 -1.56
C LYS A 272 -17.53 -16.67 -2.18
N ILE A 273 -17.94 -16.92 -3.43
CA ILE A 273 -17.52 -18.13 -4.14
C ILE A 273 -16.02 -18.09 -4.44
N LEU A 274 -15.48 -16.94 -4.83
CA LEU A 274 -14.04 -16.77 -5.02
C LEU A 274 -13.26 -17.06 -3.72
N GLN A 275 -13.73 -16.54 -2.59
CA GLN A 275 -13.14 -16.85 -1.27
C GLN A 275 -13.16 -18.34 -0.93
N GLU A 276 -14.16 -19.08 -1.40
CA GLU A 276 -14.26 -20.54 -1.19
C GLU A 276 -13.26 -21.29 -2.07
N LEU A 277 -13.20 -20.97 -3.37
CA LEU A 277 -12.30 -21.61 -4.34
C LEU A 277 -10.82 -21.36 -3.99
N TYR A 278 -10.50 -20.13 -3.58
CA TYR A 278 -9.13 -19.69 -3.30
C TYR A 278 -8.72 -19.87 -1.85
N GLN A 279 -9.58 -20.40 -0.99
CA GLN A 279 -9.37 -20.46 0.46
C GLN A 279 -7.97 -20.99 0.82
N PHE A 280 -7.19 -20.17 1.53
CA PHE A 280 -5.91 -20.58 2.13
C PHE A 280 -6.01 -20.60 3.65
N LYS A 281 -5.77 -21.77 4.24
CA LYS A 281 -5.79 -21.94 5.69
C LYS A 281 -4.42 -21.67 6.28
N LYS A 282 -4.31 -20.56 7.03
CA LYS A 282 -3.08 -20.22 7.77
C LYS A 282 -2.59 -21.40 8.63
N PRO A 283 -1.30 -21.77 8.54
CA PRO A 283 -0.75 -22.80 9.40
C PRO A 283 -0.65 -22.35 10.86
N ASP A 284 -0.61 -23.32 11.77
CA ASP A 284 -0.37 -23.04 13.19
C ASP A 284 1.04 -22.46 13.39
N SER A 285 1.19 -21.49 14.28
CA SER A 285 2.48 -20.81 14.53
C SER A 285 3.60 -21.72 15.04
N ASN A 286 3.27 -22.94 15.47
CA ASN A 286 4.21 -23.94 15.99
C ASN A 286 4.47 -25.07 14.99
N LEU A 287 4.00 -24.94 13.75
CA LEU A 287 4.22 -25.96 12.73
C LEU A 287 5.73 -26.07 12.43
N PRO A 288 6.31 -27.29 12.45
CA PRO A 288 7.70 -27.49 12.03
C PRO A 288 7.93 -27.09 10.58
N GLU A 289 9.18 -26.78 10.22
CA GLU A 289 9.58 -26.39 8.86
C GLU A 289 9.10 -27.38 7.79
N ASP A 290 9.28 -28.69 8.01
CA ASP A 290 8.78 -29.74 7.09
C ASP A 290 7.26 -29.62 6.84
N GLY A 291 6.48 -29.26 7.87
CA GLY A 291 5.05 -29.06 7.71
C GLY A 291 4.70 -27.77 6.97
N LEU A 292 5.54 -26.74 7.04
CA LEU A 292 5.37 -25.53 6.23
C LEU A 292 5.64 -25.82 4.75
N VAL A 293 6.62 -26.67 4.45
CA VAL A 293 6.89 -27.15 3.08
C VAL A 293 5.65 -27.86 2.52
N ASP A 294 5.06 -28.79 3.27
CA ASP A 294 3.84 -29.49 2.85
C ASP A 294 2.66 -28.52 2.58
N VAL A 295 2.51 -27.48 3.42
CA VAL A 295 1.46 -26.45 3.26
C VAL A 295 1.67 -25.63 1.99
N VAL A 296 2.92 -25.22 1.73
CA VAL A 296 3.29 -24.44 0.55
C VAL A 296 3.13 -25.28 -0.72
N GLU A 297 3.58 -26.54 -0.73
CA GLU A 297 3.42 -27.43 -1.87
C GLU A 297 1.93 -27.67 -2.19
N ALA A 298 1.10 -27.90 -1.17
CA ALA A 298 -0.35 -28.03 -1.37
C ALA A 298 -0.99 -26.76 -1.91
N ARG A 299 -0.55 -25.58 -1.44
CA ARG A 299 -1.04 -24.28 -1.92
C ARG A 299 -0.61 -24.00 -3.35
N THR A 300 0.66 -24.26 -3.70
CA THR A 300 1.16 -24.09 -5.07
C THR A 300 0.35 -24.93 -6.05
N HIS A 301 0.11 -26.22 -5.75
CA HIS A 301 -0.72 -27.07 -6.60
C HIS A 301 -2.16 -26.54 -6.74
N GLN A 302 -2.76 -26.02 -5.66
CA GLN A 302 -4.09 -25.40 -5.72
C GLN A 302 -4.11 -24.19 -6.67
N LEU A 303 -3.10 -23.33 -6.58
CA LEU A 303 -2.98 -22.14 -7.43
C LEU A 303 -2.76 -22.51 -8.90
N GLU A 304 -1.92 -23.51 -9.17
CA GLU A 304 -1.70 -24.06 -10.53
C GLU A 304 -2.99 -24.65 -11.12
N ASP A 305 -3.76 -25.40 -10.32
CA ASP A 305 -5.07 -25.93 -10.73
C ASP A 305 -6.06 -24.78 -11.05
N LEU A 306 -6.11 -23.75 -10.21
CA LEU A 306 -6.97 -22.58 -10.43
C LEU A 306 -6.56 -21.78 -11.68
N GLU A 307 -5.26 -21.54 -11.87
CA GLU A 307 -4.73 -20.87 -13.08
C GLU A 307 -5.12 -21.66 -14.34
N ALA A 308 -4.93 -22.99 -14.33
CA ALA A 308 -5.31 -23.85 -15.45
C ALA A 308 -6.82 -23.81 -15.73
N VAL A 309 -7.68 -23.83 -14.70
CA VAL A 309 -9.13 -23.71 -14.84
C VAL A 309 -9.50 -22.40 -15.54
N PHE A 310 -8.98 -21.26 -15.07
CA PHE A 310 -9.36 -19.97 -15.63
C PHE A 310 -8.75 -19.72 -17.01
N ALA A 311 -7.58 -20.26 -17.31
CA ALA A 311 -7.02 -20.28 -18.66
C ALA A 311 -7.91 -21.06 -19.65
N ASP A 312 -8.40 -22.24 -19.26
CA ASP A 312 -9.34 -23.02 -20.07
C ASP A 312 -10.68 -22.28 -20.28
N LEU A 313 -11.15 -21.53 -19.27
CA LEU A 313 -12.38 -20.74 -19.38
C LEU A 313 -12.22 -19.53 -20.31
N CYS A 314 -11.03 -18.96 -20.41
CA CYS A 314 -10.71 -17.95 -21.44
C CYS A 314 -10.83 -18.52 -22.86
N ASP A 315 -10.43 -19.77 -23.07
CA ASP A 315 -10.56 -20.47 -24.35
C ASP A 315 -12.01 -20.90 -24.63
N GLY A 316 -12.78 -21.27 -23.60
CA GLY A 316 -14.21 -21.55 -23.73
C GLY A 316 -14.90 -22.03 -22.45
N ASP A 317 -15.99 -21.34 -22.10
CA ASP A 317 -16.79 -21.56 -20.88
C ASP A 317 -18.03 -22.46 -21.10
N SER A 318 -17.87 -23.52 -21.90
CA SER A 318 -18.95 -24.47 -22.19
C SER A 318 -19.38 -25.24 -20.94
N GLU A 319 -20.64 -25.69 -20.91
CA GLU A 319 -21.14 -26.46 -19.77
C GLU A 319 -20.32 -27.73 -19.51
N GLU A 320 -19.84 -28.40 -20.57
CA GLU A 320 -18.95 -29.56 -20.44
C GLU A 320 -17.60 -29.21 -19.81
N THR A 321 -16.96 -28.11 -20.22
CA THR A 321 -15.68 -27.65 -19.65
C THR A 321 -15.84 -27.35 -18.16
N VAL A 322 -16.85 -26.56 -17.82
CA VAL A 322 -17.11 -26.16 -16.42
C VAL A 322 -17.44 -27.38 -15.56
N GLN A 323 -18.26 -28.31 -16.03
CA GLN A 323 -18.57 -29.53 -15.28
C GLN A 323 -17.38 -30.47 -15.12
N SER A 324 -16.48 -30.53 -16.12
CA SER A 324 -15.26 -31.32 -16.03
C SER A 324 -14.37 -30.83 -14.88
N TRP A 325 -14.09 -29.53 -14.84
CA TRP A 325 -13.29 -28.92 -13.77
C TRP A 325 -13.97 -29.01 -12.40
N ALA A 326 -15.29 -28.74 -12.35
CA ALA A 326 -16.05 -28.81 -11.09
C ALA A 326 -16.18 -30.23 -10.51
N SER A 327 -15.78 -31.26 -11.26
CA SER A 327 -15.69 -32.64 -10.74
C SER A 327 -14.43 -32.91 -9.91
N ASN A 328 -13.44 -32.00 -9.97
CA ASN A 328 -12.23 -32.06 -9.16
C ASN A 328 -12.54 -31.61 -7.71
N PRO A 329 -11.94 -32.24 -6.69
CA PRO A 329 -12.14 -31.84 -5.30
C PRO A 329 -11.78 -30.36 -5.06
N GLY A 330 -12.67 -29.61 -4.42
CA GLY A 330 -12.47 -28.19 -4.10
C GLY A 330 -12.91 -27.21 -5.20
N MET A 331 -13.32 -27.70 -6.37
CA MET A 331 -13.78 -26.90 -7.52
C MET A 331 -15.31 -26.90 -7.69
N GLU A 332 -16.06 -27.44 -6.73
CA GLU A 332 -17.50 -27.66 -6.85
C GLU A 332 -18.27 -26.35 -7.08
N SER A 333 -17.77 -25.26 -6.49
CA SER A 333 -18.36 -23.92 -6.57
C SER A 333 -18.05 -23.18 -7.88
N LEU A 334 -17.29 -23.78 -8.80
CA LEU A 334 -17.03 -23.20 -10.12
C LEU A 334 -18.31 -23.08 -10.97
N VAL A 335 -19.20 -24.08 -10.91
CA VAL A 335 -20.48 -24.08 -11.66
C VAL A 335 -21.35 -22.87 -11.28
N PRO A 336 -21.69 -22.63 -10.00
CA PRO A 336 -22.49 -21.47 -9.64
C PRO A 336 -21.80 -20.14 -9.93
N LEU A 337 -20.46 -20.05 -9.83
CA LEU A 337 -19.70 -18.85 -10.20
C LEU A 337 -19.90 -18.50 -11.67
N VAL A 338 -19.58 -19.43 -12.57
CA VAL A 338 -19.69 -19.22 -14.02
C VAL A 338 -21.14 -18.90 -14.41
N GLN A 339 -22.12 -19.60 -13.83
CA GLN A 339 -23.54 -19.31 -14.06
C GLN A 339 -23.96 -17.91 -13.58
N SER A 340 -23.38 -17.41 -12.49
CA SER A 340 -23.65 -16.05 -12.01
C SER A 340 -23.06 -15.01 -12.96
N LEU A 341 -21.79 -15.19 -13.33
CA LEU A 341 -21.06 -14.28 -14.23
C LEU A 341 -21.77 -14.16 -15.58
N LYS A 342 -22.13 -15.29 -16.22
CA LYS A 342 -22.82 -15.32 -17.52
C LYS A 342 -24.23 -14.71 -17.51
N LYS A 343 -24.85 -14.54 -16.34
CA LYS A 343 -26.15 -13.83 -16.23
C LYS A 343 -25.98 -12.31 -16.27
N ARG A 344 -24.81 -11.80 -15.86
CA ARG A 344 -24.49 -10.38 -15.77
C ARG A 344 -23.67 -9.89 -16.97
N MET A 345 -22.81 -10.75 -17.51
CA MET A 345 -21.82 -10.43 -18.53
C MET A 345 -22.01 -11.34 -19.74
N GLU A 346 -21.98 -10.78 -20.95
CA GLU A 346 -22.07 -11.58 -22.19
C GLU A 346 -20.82 -12.45 -22.38
N VAL A 347 -19.65 -11.88 -22.06
CA VAL A 347 -18.35 -12.56 -22.02
C VAL A 347 -17.69 -12.18 -20.71
N PRO A 348 -17.69 -13.06 -19.69
CA PRO A 348 -16.96 -12.82 -18.45
C PRO A 348 -15.46 -12.68 -18.71
N ASP A 349 -14.83 -11.74 -18.00
CA ASP A 349 -13.38 -11.59 -18.01
C ASP A 349 -12.76 -12.57 -16.99
N TYR A 350 -12.47 -13.79 -17.45
CA TYR A 350 -11.98 -14.86 -16.59
C TYR A 350 -10.57 -14.62 -16.05
N GLU A 351 -9.76 -13.85 -16.76
CA GLU A 351 -8.44 -13.42 -16.26
C GLU A 351 -8.64 -12.51 -15.04
N MET A 352 -9.51 -11.51 -15.15
CA MET A 352 -9.84 -10.63 -14.01
C MET A 352 -10.52 -11.37 -12.85
N VAL A 353 -11.34 -12.39 -13.14
CA VAL A 353 -11.93 -13.26 -12.09
C VAL A 353 -10.84 -14.04 -11.36
N HIS A 354 -9.84 -14.56 -12.08
CA HIS A 354 -8.71 -15.25 -11.47
C HIS A 354 -7.90 -14.30 -10.58
N GLN A 355 -7.60 -13.09 -11.07
CA GLN A 355 -6.90 -12.05 -10.30
C GLN A 355 -7.65 -11.70 -9.02
N ALA A 356 -8.97 -11.49 -9.08
CA ALA A 356 -9.78 -11.24 -7.90
C ALA A 356 -9.70 -12.38 -6.87
N GLY A 357 -9.70 -13.64 -7.34
CA GLY A 357 -9.57 -14.81 -6.50
C GLY A 357 -8.26 -14.85 -5.71
N LEU A 358 -7.13 -14.51 -6.36
CA LEU A 358 -5.81 -14.46 -5.71
C LEU A 358 -5.76 -13.49 -4.53
N THR A 359 -6.62 -12.48 -4.52
CA THR A 359 -6.60 -11.39 -3.52
C THR A 359 -7.56 -11.56 -2.35
N CYS A 360 -8.27 -12.70 -2.26
CA CYS A 360 -9.29 -12.94 -1.24
C CYS A 360 -9.18 -14.32 -0.55
N ASP A 361 -7.97 -14.88 -0.49
CA ASP A 361 -7.70 -16.25 -0.07
C ASP A 361 -7.68 -16.49 1.44
N TYR A 362 -6.92 -15.68 2.20
CA TYR A 362 -6.76 -15.76 3.66
C TYR A 362 -7.06 -14.42 4.34
N SER A 363 -6.77 -13.33 3.66
CA SER A 363 -7.13 -11.97 4.05
C SER A 363 -7.65 -11.24 2.84
N GLU A 364 -8.68 -10.44 3.06
CA GLU A 364 -9.18 -9.56 2.03
C GLU A 364 -8.26 -8.36 1.84
N LEU A 365 -8.14 -7.86 0.60
CA LEU A 365 -7.45 -6.59 0.35
C LEU A 365 -8.05 -5.43 1.16
N PRO A 366 -7.20 -4.49 1.62
CA PRO A 366 -7.63 -3.24 2.22
C PRO A 366 -8.78 -2.54 1.46
N HIS A 367 -9.77 -2.04 2.21
CA HIS A 367 -10.83 -1.21 1.66
C HIS A 367 -11.30 -0.22 2.73
N HIS A 368 -10.93 1.05 2.58
CA HIS A 368 -11.32 2.15 3.45
C HIS A 368 -11.25 3.47 2.66
N ILE A 369 -12.39 3.88 2.09
CA ILE A 369 -12.51 5.19 1.44
C ILE A 369 -12.60 6.26 2.54
N SER A 370 -11.48 6.95 2.76
CA SER A 370 -11.36 7.97 3.80
C SER A 370 -12.18 9.20 3.47
N THR A 371 -12.76 9.82 4.50
CA THR A 371 -13.29 11.19 4.42
C THR A 371 -12.15 12.21 4.27
N GLU A 372 -12.48 13.42 3.80
CA GLU A 372 -11.50 14.51 3.71
C GLU A 372 -10.85 14.83 5.08
N GLU A 373 -11.61 14.70 6.17
CA GLU A 373 -11.12 14.88 7.55
C GLU A 373 -10.10 13.79 7.94
N GLU A 374 -10.38 12.52 7.64
CA GLU A 374 -9.46 11.41 7.90
C GLU A 374 -8.16 11.53 7.09
N ILE A 375 -8.26 11.94 5.82
CA ILE A 375 -7.11 12.23 4.96
C ILE A 375 -6.25 13.31 5.60
N GLU A 376 -6.84 14.41 6.09
CA GLU A 376 -6.11 15.49 6.76
C GLU A 376 -5.38 14.99 8.02
N TYR A 377 -6.03 14.14 8.82
CA TYR A 377 -5.41 13.56 10.01
C TYR A 377 -4.22 12.64 9.69
N LEU A 378 -4.30 11.86 8.62
CA LEU A 378 -3.20 11.03 8.14
C LEU A 378 -2.06 11.87 7.57
N ILE A 379 -2.36 12.88 6.74
CA ILE A 379 -1.38 13.85 6.22
C ILE A 379 -0.64 14.53 7.39
N GLN A 380 -1.35 14.89 8.45
CA GLN A 380 -0.77 15.51 9.64
C GLN A 380 0.13 14.53 10.43
N SER A 381 -0.26 13.26 10.55
CA SER A 381 0.59 12.21 11.14
C SER A 381 1.88 12.01 10.35
N VAL A 382 1.78 11.89 9.02
CA VAL A 382 2.92 11.76 8.11
C VAL A 382 3.84 12.98 8.22
N TYR A 383 3.29 14.20 8.26
CA TYR A 383 4.07 15.42 8.48
C TYR A 383 4.92 15.36 9.77
N PHE A 384 4.32 14.99 10.90
CA PHE A 384 5.05 14.92 12.18
C PHE A 384 6.11 13.81 12.21
N LEU A 385 5.81 12.68 11.57
CA LEU A 385 6.74 11.58 11.42
C LEU A 385 7.96 12.03 10.60
N LEU A 386 7.73 12.49 9.37
CA LEU A 386 8.78 12.91 8.43
C LEU A 386 9.59 14.11 8.93
N LYS A 387 8.97 15.03 9.70
CA LYS A 387 9.67 16.16 10.36
C LYS A 387 10.78 15.70 11.30
N SER A 388 10.63 14.51 11.87
CA SER A 388 11.59 13.93 12.81
C SER A 388 12.68 13.10 12.12
N LEU A 389 12.54 12.84 10.81
CA LEU A 389 13.48 12.05 10.02
C LEU A 389 14.48 12.94 9.26
N PRO A 390 15.67 12.41 8.90
CA PRO A 390 16.57 13.10 7.98
C PRO A 390 15.90 13.32 6.61
N LYS A 391 16.44 14.22 5.81
CA LYS A 391 15.97 14.44 4.44
C LYS A 391 16.24 13.18 3.57
N PRO A 392 15.25 12.65 2.84
CA PRO A 392 15.45 11.52 1.92
C PRO A 392 16.38 11.89 0.77
N THR A 393 16.98 10.87 0.14
CA THR A 393 17.81 11.08 -1.06
C THR A 393 16.96 11.27 -2.31
N LEU A 394 15.83 10.56 -2.36
CA LEU A 394 14.86 10.48 -3.44
C LEU A 394 13.48 10.28 -2.83
N VAL A 395 12.46 10.90 -3.41
CA VAL A 395 11.06 10.58 -3.12
C VAL A 395 10.41 10.01 -4.37
N THR A 396 9.64 8.96 -4.20
CA THR A 396 8.78 8.35 -5.21
C THR A 396 7.34 8.36 -4.70
N ILE A 397 6.39 8.58 -5.61
CA ILE A 397 4.96 8.63 -5.32
C ILE A 397 4.23 7.85 -6.40
N ALA A 398 3.41 6.89 -6.02
CA ALA A 398 2.47 6.20 -6.92
C ALA A 398 1.07 6.76 -6.72
N ARG A 399 0.34 6.98 -7.82
CA ARG A 399 -1.01 7.53 -7.78
C ARG A 399 -2.07 6.46 -7.56
N SER A 400 -1.82 5.26 -8.10
CA SER A 400 -2.69 4.09 -8.01
C SER A 400 -4.15 4.45 -8.34
N SER A 401 -4.32 5.26 -9.39
CA SER A 401 -5.61 5.81 -9.78
C SER A 401 -6.21 5.10 -10.98
N LEU A 402 -5.39 4.56 -11.89
CA LEU A 402 -5.86 3.76 -13.03
C LEU A 402 -6.25 2.32 -12.67
N ASP A 403 -5.68 1.78 -11.59
CA ASP A 403 -5.99 0.46 -11.03
C ASP A 403 -7.09 0.50 -9.94
N ASP A 404 -7.67 1.68 -9.70
CA ASP A 404 -8.75 1.96 -8.75
C ASP A 404 -8.42 1.69 -7.26
N TYR A 405 -7.14 1.51 -6.90
CA TYR A 405 -6.75 1.32 -5.50
C TYR A 405 -6.83 2.60 -4.67
N CYS A 406 -6.39 3.73 -5.21
CA CYS A 406 -6.68 5.06 -4.66
C CYS A 406 -7.96 5.63 -5.33
N PRO A 407 -9.01 6.02 -4.57
CA PRO A 407 -10.23 6.55 -5.16
C PRO A 407 -9.96 7.69 -6.15
N PRO A 408 -10.29 7.56 -7.45
CA PRO A 408 -9.87 8.49 -8.49
C PRO A 408 -10.27 9.95 -8.23
N GLU A 409 -11.40 10.18 -7.57
CA GLU A 409 -11.89 11.50 -7.19
C GLU A 409 -11.12 12.17 -6.05
N GLN A 410 -10.28 11.41 -5.32
CA GLN A 410 -9.49 11.90 -4.19
C GLN A 410 -7.99 12.06 -4.52
N VAL A 411 -7.50 11.38 -5.56
CA VAL A 411 -6.07 11.30 -5.94
C VAL A 411 -5.40 12.67 -6.05
N ASP A 412 -5.97 13.61 -6.82
CA ASP A 412 -5.35 14.92 -7.03
C ASP A 412 -5.28 15.76 -5.74
N MET A 413 -6.29 15.63 -4.87
CA MET A 413 -6.31 16.29 -3.57
C MET A 413 -5.24 15.72 -2.64
N ILE A 414 -5.14 14.38 -2.54
CA ILE A 414 -4.15 13.70 -1.70
C ILE A 414 -2.74 14.03 -2.21
N GLN A 415 -2.48 13.89 -3.51
CA GLN A 415 -1.21 14.23 -4.16
C GLN A 415 -0.80 15.67 -3.83
N GLY A 416 -1.72 16.63 -3.97
CA GLY A 416 -1.46 18.04 -3.63
C GLY A 416 -1.02 18.23 -2.18
N LYS A 417 -1.77 17.63 -1.23
CA LYS A 417 -1.44 17.70 0.21
C LYS A 417 -0.09 17.05 0.54
N VAL A 418 0.22 15.89 -0.06
CA VAL A 418 1.52 15.21 0.12
C VAL A 418 2.66 16.09 -0.39
N LEU A 419 2.52 16.66 -1.58
CA LEU A 419 3.53 17.57 -2.15
C LEU A 419 3.72 18.83 -1.30
N ASP A 420 2.65 19.38 -0.73
CA ASP A 420 2.73 20.52 0.19
C ASP A 420 3.47 20.17 1.48
N VAL A 421 3.23 18.98 2.05
CA VAL A 421 3.99 18.46 3.21
C VAL A 421 5.48 18.33 2.87
N LEU A 422 5.81 17.70 1.75
CA LEU A 422 7.20 17.53 1.30
C LEU A 422 7.88 18.88 1.06
N HIS A 423 7.17 19.84 0.45
CA HIS A 423 7.68 21.19 0.21
C HIS A 423 7.93 21.94 1.52
N SER A 424 6.99 21.85 2.47
CA SER A 424 7.12 22.47 3.79
C SER A 424 8.29 21.92 4.59
N LEU A 425 8.57 20.62 4.51
CA LEU A 425 9.62 19.97 5.28
C LEU A 425 11.01 20.12 4.64
N TYR A 426 11.09 20.00 3.30
CA TYR A 426 12.36 19.84 2.59
C TYR A 426 12.72 21.00 1.65
N GLY A 427 11.85 22.02 1.58
CA GLY A 427 12.03 23.23 0.77
C GLY A 427 11.68 23.01 -0.70
N THR A 428 12.37 23.71 -1.60
CA THR A 428 12.11 23.60 -3.04
C THR A 428 12.36 22.18 -3.55
N LEU A 429 11.32 21.58 -4.13
CA LEU A 429 11.35 20.25 -4.73
C LEU A 429 11.72 20.34 -6.22
N ASP A 430 12.21 19.24 -6.77
CA ASP A 430 12.34 18.99 -8.20
C ASP A 430 11.33 17.89 -8.55
N THR A 431 10.07 18.29 -8.74
CA THR A 431 8.92 17.40 -8.93
C THR A 431 8.73 17.08 -10.42
N HIS A 432 8.59 15.79 -10.72
CA HIS A 432 8.37 15.25 -12.07
C HIS A 432 7.06 14.46 -12.06
N LEU A 433 6.08 14.88 -12.86
CA LEU A 433 4.77 14.23 -13.00
C LEU A 433 4.78 13.34 -14.24
N VAL A 434 5.27 12.10 -14.09
CA VAL A 434 5.57 11.20 -15.22
C VAL A 434 4.31 10.81 -15.97
N TYR A 435 3.23 10.52 -15.25
CA TYR A 435 1.90 10.18 -15.80
C TYR A 435 1.33 11.26 -16.74
N SER A 436 1.77 12.52 -16.62
CA SER A 436 1.32 13.60 -17.49
C SER A 436 2.02 13.62 -18.85
N GLU A 437 3.19 12.98 -18.98
CA GLU A 437 3.93 12.90 -20.26
C GLU A 437 3.33 11.86 -21.22
N GLU A 438 2.54 10.92 -20.69
CA GLU A 438 1.93 9.83 -21.45
C GLU A 438 0.52 10.12 -21.95
N SER A 439 -0.04 11.30 -21.64
CA SER A 439 -1.28 11.75 -22.30
C SER A 439 -0.95 12.24 -23.70
N PRO A 440 -1.24 11.48 -24.79
CA PRO A 440 -1.07 12.00 -26.14
C PRO A 440 -1.95 13.24 -26.28
N LEU A 441 -1.36 14.28 -26.89
CA LEU A 441 -2.11 15.37 -27.50
C LEU A 441 -3.10 14.78 -28.53
N SER A 442 -4.32 14.44 -28.11
CA SER A 442 -5.45 14.16 -29.00
C SER A 442 -6.78 14.23 -28.28
#